data_AF-A0A9E6CAT9-F1
#
_entry.id   AF-A0A9E6CAT9-F1
#
_cell.length_a   1.000
_cell.length_b   1.000
_cell.length_c   1.000
_cell.angle_alpha   90.00
_cell.angle_beta   90.00
_cell.angle_gamma   90.00
#
_symmetry.space_group_name_H-M   'P 1'
#
loop_
_entity.id
_entity.type
_entity.pdbx_description
1 polymer ?
#
loop_
_entity_poly.entity_id
_entity_poly.type
_entity_poly.pdbx_seq_one_letter_code
_entity_poly.pdbx_strand_id
1 'polypeptide(L)'
;MKELLILSGKGGTGKTTITGALASLCKNKFLADCDVDAADLHIILAPESSEKNDFVSGVKAVINPELCTGCGTCYEICRYEAIELDDVAKVDDFSCEGCGVCAHFCPEKAIELEPNHCGYWYVSKTRFGPMVHAELMPGEENSGKLVSLVKQQARKMADEAKANFILVDGPPGIGCPVISSFSGANMVLAVTEPTKSGLHDLERVVQLATHFKVPIGVVINKWDLNPEMSESIEDFCQTKGLPLFGRIPFDEEVINALIAKKTVIEFKDCKAAQSIANIWQQIEKILQEENK
;
A
#
# COMPACT_ATOMS: atom_id res chain seq x y z
N MET A 1 -18.98 -7.79 6.86
CA MET A 1 -17.74 -6.98 6.88
C MET A 1 -17.57 -6.34 5.51
N LYS A 2 -17.20 -5.05 5.46
CA LYS A 2 -17.01 -4.27 4.22
C LYS A 2 -15.59 -3.74 4.17
N GLU A 3 -14.92 -3.88 3.04
CA GLU A 3 -13.56 -3.41 2.83
C GLU A 3 -13.51 -2.19 1.92
N LEU A 4 -13.01 -1.07 2.46
CA LEU A 4 -12.74 0.15 1.72
C LEU A 4 -11.24 0.24 1.43
N LEU A 5 -10.90 0.21 0.15
CA LEU A 5 -9.54 0.42 -0.33
C LEU A 5 -9.33 1.89 -0.68
N ILE A 6 -8.37 2.55 -0.03
CA ILE A 6 -8.02 3.93 -0.36
C ILE A 6 -6.79 3.91 -1.27
N LEU A 7 -6.89 4.54 -2.44
CA LEU A 7 -5.81 4.62 -3.43
C LEU A 7 -5.56 6.06 -3.84
N SER A 8 -4.37 6.30 -4.37
CA SER A 8 -4.00 7.55 -5.00
C SER A 8 -3.01 7.35 -6.14
N GLY A 9 -2.84 8.38 -6.94
CA GLY A 9 -1.71 8.49 -7.85
C GLY A 9 -0.35 8.53 -7.15
N LYS A 10 0.72 8.63 -7.96
CA LYS A 10 2.07 8.85 -7.47
C LYS A 10 2.22 10.32 -7.04
N GLY A 11 2.73 10.56 -5.84
CA GLY A 11 3.14 11.91 -5.41
C GLY A 11 2.27 12.57 -4.33
N GLY A 12 2.17 11.97 -3.14
CA GLY A 12 1.82 12.70 -1.91
C GLY A 12 0.45 13.38 -1.89
N THR A 13 -0.58 12.80 -2.50
CA THR A 13 -1.94 13.39 -2.60
C THR A 13 -2.72 13.44 -1.27
N GLY A 14 -2.11 13.02 -0.16
CA GLY A 14 -2.73 12.97 1.16
C GLY A 14 -3.54 11.69 1.44
N LYS A 15 -3.34 10.62 0.65
CA LYS A 15 -3.97 9.29 0.85
C LYS A 15 -3.90 8.84 2.30
N THR A 16 -2.69 8.67 2.84
CA THR A 16 -2.47 8.16 4.20
C THR A 16 -3.04 9.09 5.28
N THR A 17 -2.96 10.41 5.07
CA THR A 17 -3.59 11.41 5.95
C THR A 17 -5.11 11.25 5.99
N ILE A 18 -5.75 11.06 4.84
CA ILE A 18 -7.19 10.83 4.74
C ILE A 18 -7.53 9.46 5.33
N THR A 19 -6.76 8.40 5.04
CA THR A 19 -6.96 7.07 5.64
C THR A 19 -6.93 7.14 7.18
N GLY A 20 -5.96 7.85 7.77
CA GLY A 20 -5.90 8.07 9.22
C GLY A 20 -7.11 8.84 9.75
N ALA A 21 -7.54 9.89 9.05
CA ALA A 21 -8.74 10.65 9.43
C ALA A 21 -10.03 9.79 9.35
N LEU A 22 -10.23 9.01 8.29
CA LEU A 22 -11.32 8.05 8.17
C LEU A 22 -11.24 6.97 9.26
N ALA A 23 -10.03 6.52 9.59
CA ALA A 23 -9.83 5.61 10.69
C ALA A 23 -10.29 6.22 12.03
N SER A 24 -10.08 7.50 12.29
CA SER A 24 -10.59 8.11 13.54
C SER A 24 -12.12 8.17 13.62
N LEU A 25 -12.81 8.23 12.47
CA LEU A 25 -14.27 8.35 12.39
C LEU A 25 -14.99 6.99 12.36
N CYS A 26 -14.42 6.02 11.65
CA CYS A 26 -15.01 4.70 11.43
C CYS A 26 -14.99 3.86 12.72
N LYS A 27 -16.14 3.32 13.15
CA LYS A 27 -16.23 2.45 14.34
C LYS A 27 -16.20 0.98 13.96
N ASN A 28 -15.75 0.12 14.89
CA ASN A 28 -15.69 -1.34 14.72
C ASN A 28 -14.98 -1.78 13.43
N LYS A 29 -13.67 -1.55 13.38
CA LYS A 29 -12.86 -1.72 12.16
C LYS A 29 -11.49 -2.34 12.43
N PHE A 30 -10.88 -2.80 11.35
CA PHE A 30 -9.46 -3.13 11.26
C PHE A 30 -8.78 -2.26 10.20
N LEU A 31 -7.49 -2.00 10.37
CA LEU A 31 -6.66 -1.23 9.45
C LEU A 31 -5.64 -2.15 8.78
N ALA A 32 -5.36 -1.89 7.51
CA ALA A 32 -4.29 -2.53 6.77
C ALA A 32 -3.46 -1.45 6.08
N ASP A 33 -2.20 -1.29 6.48
CA ASP A 33 -1.26 -0.43 5.79
C ASP A 33 -0.50 -1.25 4.75
N CYS A 34 -0.86 -1.08 3.49
CA CYS A 34 -0.24 -1.76 2.35
C CYS A 34 0.77 -0.86 1.62
N ASP A 35 1.02 0.35 2.13
CA ASP A 35 2.02 1.27 1.60
C ASP A 35 3.36 1.06 2.34
N VAL A 36 4.02 -0.05 2.01
CA VAL A 36 5.17 -0.55 2.79
C VAL A 36 6.46 0.24 2.52
N ASP A 37 6.58 0.86 1.34
CA ASP A 37 7.80 1.60 0.95
C ASP A 37 7.98 2.88 1.77
N ALA A 38 6.88 3.44 2.29
CA ALA A 38 6.85 4.60 3.18
C ALA A 38 5.62 4.52 4.09
N ALA A 39 5.69 3.65 5.11
CA ALA A 39 4.56 3.35 6.00
C ALA A 39 4.15 4.53 6.89
N ASP A 40 3.70 5.67 6.35
CA ASP A 40 3.43 6.87 7.13
C ASP A 40 2.28 6.69 8.15
N LEU A 41 1.41 5.69 7.94
CA LEU A 41 0.27 5.45 8.82
C LEU A 41 0.71 5.02 10.21
N HIS A 42 1.80 4.25 10.36
CA HIS A 42 2.33 3.89 11.67
C HIS A 42 2.79 5.11 12.48
N ILE A 43 3.28 6.17 11.81
CA ILE A 43 3.71 7.42 12.44
C ILE A 43 2.49 8.19 12.96
N ILE A 44 1.44 8.31 12.13
CA ILE A 44 0.22 9.04 12.49
C ILE A 44 -0.53 8.32 13.61
N LEU A 45 -0.60 6.98 13.57
CA LEU A 45 -1.42 6.23 14.50
C LEU A 45 -0.73 5.88 15.83
N ALA A 46 0.61 5.96 15.87
CA ALA A 46 1.44 5.77 17.05
C ALA A 46 1.08 4.49 17.83
N PRO A 47 1.35 3.29 17.28
CA PRO A 47 0.95 2.02 17.89
C PRO A 47 1.60 1.80 19.27
N GLU A 48 0.84 1.23 20.20
CA GLU A 48 1.28 1.00 21.59
C GLU A 48 2.08 -0.30 21.75
N SER A 49 1.79 -1.31 20.92
CA SER A 49 2.44 -2.61 20.94
C SER A 49 2.33 -3.27 19.56
N SER A 50 3.34 -4.05 19.18
CA SER A 50 3.38 -4.80 17.91
C SER A 50 3.80 -6.25 18.14
N GLU A 51 3.04 -7.19 17.60
CA GLU A 51 3.51 -8.55 17.37
C GLU A 51 4.27 -8.56 16.05
N LYS A 52 5.52 -9.05 16.07
CA LYS A 52 6.43 -9.05 14.92
C LYS A 52 6.52 -10.44 14.31
N ASN A 53 6.41 -10.52 12.99
CA ASN A 53 6.48 -11.76 12.22
C ASN A 53 7.40 -11.59 11.01
N ASP A 54 8.10 -12.65 10.63
CA ASP A 54 8.97 -12.64 9.45
C ASP A 54 8.17 -12.62 8.15
N PHE A 55 8.67 -11.85 7.19
CA PHE A 55 8.20 -11.90 5.80
C PHE A 55 9.29 -12.49 4.91
N VAL A 56 9.00 -13.68 4.38
CA VAL A 56 9.89 -14.42 3.48
C VAL A 56 9.25 -14.53 2.10
N SER A 57 9.96 -14.08 1.08
CA SER A 57 9.47 -14.09 -0.30
C SER A 57 10.59 -14.24 -1.32
N GLY A 58 10.36 -15.07 -2.34
CA GLY A 58 11.40 -15.38 -3.31
C GLY A 58 12.53 -16.20 -2.70
N VAL A 59 13.62 -16.28 -3.44
CA VAL A 59 14.83 -17.01 -3.07
C VAL A 59 16.06 -16.22 -3.54
N LYS A 60 17.21 -16.45 -2.92
CA LYS A 60 18.51 -15.94 -3.38
C LYS A 60 19.44 -17.12 -3.63
N ALA A 61 20.36 -16.96 -4.58
CA ALA A 61 21.38 -17.97 -4.83
C ALA A 61 22.44 -17.91 -3.72
N VAL A 62 22.83 -19.06 -3.19
CA VAL A 62 23.90 -19.19 -2.20
C VAL A 62 24.93 -20.17 -2.73
N ILE A 63 26.20 -19.78 -2.74
CA ILE A 63 27.31 -20.60 -3.26
C ILE A 63 28.04 -21.24 -2.08
N ASN A 64 28.14 -22.57 -2.10
CA ASN A 64 28.96 -23.33 -1.18
C ASN A 64 30.44 -23.25 -1.62
N PRO A 65 31.31 -22.58 -0.83
CA PRO A 65 32.71 -22.39 -1.20
C PRO A 65 33.53 -23.68 -1.17
N GLU A 66 33.09 -24.73 -0.47
CA GLU A 66 33.80 -26.01 -0.40
C GLU A 66 33.61 -26.85 -1.67
N LEU A 67 32.50 -26.64 -2.38
CA LEU A 67 32.19 -27.32 -3.64
C LEU A 67 32.58 -26.48 -4.86
N CYS A 68 32.68 -25.15 -4.71
CA CYS A 68 32.96 -24.25 -5.81
C CYS A 68 34.41 -24.38 -6.29
N THR A 69 34.60 -24.67 -7.57
CA THR A 69 35.92 -24.74 -8.21
C THR A 69 36.36 -23.43 -8.88
N GLY A 70 35.57 -22.37 -8.78
CA GLY A 70 35.87 -21.09 -9.44
C GLY A 70 35.74 -21.11 -10.97
N CYS A 71 35.02 -22.08 -11.55
CA CYS A 71 34.95 -22.27 -13.01
C CYS A 71 34.30 -21.12 -13.81
N GLY A 72 33.61 -20.18 -13.17
CA GLY A 72 33.04 -18.98 -13.80
C GLY A 72 31.75 -19.16 -14.59
N THR A 73 31.21 -20.38 -14.76
CA THR A 73 29.96 -20.59 -15.54
C THR A 73 28.78 -19.77 -15.02
N CYS A 74 28.63 -19.66 -13.70
CA CYS A 74 27.56 -18.86 -13.08
C CYS A 74 27.72 -17.36 -13.35
N TYR A 75 28.95 -16.86 -13.44
CA TYR A 75 29.27 -15.47 -13.76
C TYR A 75 28.85 -15.13 -15.18
N GLU A 76 29.22 -15.95 -16.16
CA GLU A 76 28.93 -15.70 -17.59
C GLU A 76 27.44 -15.70 -17.93
N ILE A 77 26.64 -16.52 -17.25
CA ILE A 77 25.21 -16.68 -17.55
C ILE A 77 24.31 -15.75 -16.72
N CYS A 78 24.86 -15.06 -15.71
CA CYS A 78 24.10 -14.18 -14.85
C CYS A 78 23.70 -12.90 -15.61
N ARG A 79 22.43 -12.78 -15.97
CA ARG A 79 21.89 -11.58 -16.65
C ARG A 79 21.76 -10.36 -15.75
N TYR A 80 21.89 -10.55 -14.44
CA TYR A 80 21.73 -9.51 -13.44
C TYR A 80 23.07 -9.05 -12.87
N GLU A 81 24.19 -9.58 -13.40
CA GLU A 81 25.55 -9.23 -12.96
C GLU A 81 25.78 -9.47 -11.45
N ALA A 82 24.96 -10.32 -10.83
CA ALA A 82 24.92 -10.59 -9.40
C ALA A 82 25.97 -11.60 -8.90
N ILE A 83 26.98 -11.93 -9.71
CA ILE A 83 28.01 -12.88 -9.35
C ILE A 83 29.36 -12.16 -9.41
N GLU A 84 30.13 -12.28 -8.33
CA GLU A 84 31.52 -11.86 -8.26
C GLU A 84 32.41 -13.09 -8.37
N LEU A 85 33.47 -13.03 -9.20
CA LEU A 85 34.36 -14.16 -9.46
C LEU A 85 35.80 -13.80 -9.09
N ASP A 86 36.28 -14.40 -8.01
CA ASP A 86 37.70 -14.48 -7.63
C ASP A 86 38.16 -15.96 -7.71
N ASP A 87 38.80 -16.48 -6.64
CA ASP A 87 39.15 -17.91 -6.51
C ASP A 87 37.89 -18.80 -6.36
N VAL A 88 36.85 -18.28 -5.69
CA VAL A 88 35.53 -18.89 -5.57
C VAL A 88 34.48 -17.84 -5.92
N ALA A 89 33.40 -18.27 -6.57
CA ALA A 89 32.30 -17.37 -6.91
C ALA A 89 31.51 -16.96 -5.65
N LYS A 90 31.05 -15.71 -5.62
CA LYS A 90 30.16 -15.16 -4.59
C LYS A 90 28.97 -14.49 -5.24
N VAL A 91 27.86 -14.45 -4.52
CA VAL A 91 26.63 -13.77 -4.98
C VAL A 91 26.57 -12.40 -4.32
N ASP A 92 26.31 -11.37 -5.12
CA ASP A 92 25.82 -10.09 -4.62
C ASP A 92 24.31 -10.19 -4.39
N ASP A 93 23.91 -10.20 -3.13
CA ASP A 93 22.52 -10.37 -2.72
C ASP A 93 21.61 -9.25 -3.23
N PHE A 94 22.12 -8.03 -3.41
CA PHE A 94 21.30 -6.91 -3.87
C PHE A 94 20.93 -7.06 -5.34
N SER A 95 21.88 -7.47 -6.18
CA SER A 95 21.64 -7.63 -7.62
C SER A 95 20.98 -8.97 -7.97
N CYS A 96 20.96 -9.94 -7.04
CA CYS A 96 20.47 -11.28 -7.33
C CYS A 96 18.93 -11.35 -7.37
N GLU A 97 18.35 -11.58 -8.55
CA GLU A 97 16.89 -11.79 -8.70
C GLU A 97 16.40 -13.18 -8.28
N GLY A 98 17.30 -14.11 -7.91
CA GLY A 98 16.91 -15.46 -7.50
C GLY A 98 16.35 -16.34 -8.63
N CYS A 99 16.63 -16.03 -9.90
CA CYS A 99 16.06 -16.74 -11.06
C CYS A 99 16.48 -18.21 -11.19
N GLY A 100 17.53 -18.63 -10.47
CA GLY A 100 17.99 -20.03 -10.42
C GLY A 100 18.81 -20.52 -11.61
N VAL A 101 19.09 -19.65 -12.60
CA VAL A 101 19.88 -20.03 -13.79
C VAL A 101 21.29 -20.47 -13.40
N CYS A 102 21.95 -19.74 -12.48
CA CYS A 102 23.27 -20.11 -11.95
C CYS A 102 23.28 -21.50 -11.29
N ALA A 103 22.27 -21.80 -10.47
CA ALA A 103 22.14 -23.09 -9.81
C ALA A 103 21.94 -24.24 -10.80
N HIS A 104 21.12 -24.03 -11.83
CA HIS A 104 20.83 -25.04 -12.84
C HIS A 104 22.07 -25.46 -13.65
N PHE A 105 22.94 -24.51 -13.97
CA PHE A 105 24.11 -24.73 -14.84
C PHE A 105 25.42 -24.92 -14.08
N CYS A 106 25.41 -24.95 -12.75
CA CYS A 106 26.62 -25.18 -11.97
C CYS A 106 27.10 -26.64 -12.12
N PRO A 107 28.28 -26.90 -12.71
CA PRO A 107 28.77 -28.26 -12.94
C PRO A 107 29.05 -29.01 -11.63
N GLU A 108 29.53 -28.29 -10.61
CA GLU A 108 29.85 -28.82 -9.28
C GLU A 108 28.65 -28.91 -8.34
N LYS A 109 27.47 -28.44 -8.78
CA LYS A 109 26.26 -28.29 -7.95
C LYS A 109 26.53 -27.53 -6.64
N ALA A 110 27.42 -26.55 -6.71
CA ALA A 110 27.84 -25.75 -5.57
C ALA A 110 26.86 -24.63 -5.22
N ILE A 111 25.74 -24.47 -5.94
CA ILE A 111 24.83 -23.33 -5.79
C ILE A 111 23.44 -23.83 -5.44
N GLU A 112 22.90 -23.34 -4.33
CA GLU A 112 21.55 -23.61 -3.85
C GLU A 112 20.69 -22.33 -3.91
N LEU A 113 19.37 -22.49 -3.86
CA LEU A 113 18.43 -21.38 -3.75
C LEU A 113 17.81 -21.40 -2.36
N GLU A 114 18.13 -20.39 -1.56
CA GLU A 114 17.64 -20.27 -0.19
C GLU A 114 16.51 -19.24 -0.08
N PRO A 115 15.52 -19.44 0.80
CA PRO A 115 14.44 -18.46 1.00
C PRO A 115 14.98 -17.08 1.38
N ASN A 116 14.50 -16.03 0.70
CA ASN A 116 14.93 -14.67 1.00
C ASN A 116 14.07 -14.04 2.11
N HIS A 117 14.73 -13.53 3.15
CA HIS A 117 14.08 -12.78 4.22
C HIS A 117 13.96 -11.31 3.81
N CYS A 118 12.77 -10.93 3.35
CA CYS A 118 12.53 -9.63 2.74
C CYS A 118 12.19 -8.54 3.77
N GLY A 119 11.83 -8.92 5.01
CA GLY A 119 11.41 -7.97 6.03
C GLY A 119 10.48 -8.58 7.07
N TYR A 120 9.61 -7.75 7.60
CA TYR A 120 8.71 -8.09 8.68
C TYR A 120 7.30 -7.57 8.42
N TRP A 121 6.33 -8.24 9.00
CA TRP A 121 4.99 -7.72 9.12
C TRP A 121 4.54 -7.76 10.58
N TYR A 122 3.62 -6.87 10.92
CA TYR A 122 3.26 -6.58 12.29
C TYR A 122 1.76 -6.56 12.47
N VAL A 123 1.32 -7.03 13.63
CA VAL A 123 -0.01 -6.75 14.17
C VAL A 123 0.13 -5.75 15.29
N SER A 124 -0.38 -4.55 15.07
CA SER A 124 -0.25 -3.43 15.99
C SER A 124 -1.58 -2.99 16.55
N LYS A 125 -1.60 -2.63 17.84
CA LYS A 125 -2.75 -1.94 18.43
C LYS A 125 -2.55 -0.44 18.29
N THR A 126 -3.50 0.25 17.68
CA THR A 126 -3.50 1.71 17.54
C THR A 126 -4.63 2.32 18.36
N ARG A 127 -4.61 3.66 18.49
CA ARG A 127 -5.68 4.45 19.10
C ARG A 127 -7.06 4.22 18.46
N PHE A 128 -7.11 3.76 17.21
CA PHE A 128 -8.36 3.57 16.47
C PHE A 128 -8.72 2.11 16.18
N GLY A 129 -7.95 1.17 16.71
CA GLY A 129 -8.17 -0.26 16.50
C GLY A 129 -6.91 -0.98 16.00
N PRO A 130 -7.02 -2.29 15.76
CA PRO A 130 -5.89 -3.08 15.29
C PRO A 130 -5.50 -2.70 13.86
N MET A 131 -4.20 -2.73 13.58
CA MET A 131 -3.61 -2.44 12.29
C MET A 131 -2.62 -3.53 11.93
N VAL A 132 -2.73 -4.06 10.71
CA VAL A 132 -1.69 -4.90 10.11
C VAL A 132 -0.87 -4.02 9.17
N HIS A 133 0.44 -4.07 9.29
CA HIS A 133 1.38 -3.32 8.45
C HIS A 133 2.66 -4.11 8.25
N ALA A 134 3.56 -3.62 7.39
CA ALA A 134 4.83 -4.27 7.12
C ALA A 134 5.96 -3.27 6.96
N GLU A 135 7.17 -3.78 7.04
CA GLU A 135 8.43 -3.06 6.88
C GLU A 135 9.41 -3.98 6.14
N LEU A 136 10.00 -3.48 5.06
CA LEU A 136 10.95 -4.22 4.24
C LEU A 136 12.39 -3.94 4.66
N MET A 137 13.26 -4.92 4.42
CA MET A 137 14.71 -4.72 4.55
C MET A 137 15.21 -3.78 3.45
N PRO A 138 16.34 -3.07 3.66
CA PRO A 138 16.92 -2.24 2.62
C PRO A 138 17.21 -3.02 1.34
N GLY A 139 16.77 -2.50 0.20
CA GLY A 139 16.96 -3.13 -1.12
C GLY A 139 15.81 -4.04 -1.56
N GLU A 140 14.83 -4.32 -0.70
CA GLU A 140 13.63 -5.09 -1.04
C GLU A 140 12.50 -4.17 -1.53
N GLU A 141 11.64 -4.69 -2.41
CA GLU A 141 10.54 -3.94 -3.00
C GLU A 141 9.16 -4.41 -2.50
N ASN A 142 8.22 -3.46 -2.35
CA ASN A 142 6.83 -3.81 -2.04
C ASN A 142 6.24 -4.68 -3.17
N SER A 143 5.82 -5.89 -2.79
CA SER A 143 5.33 -6.89 -3.72
C SER A 143 3.84 -7.14 -3.53
N GLY A 144 3.19 -7.62 -4.59
CA GLY A 144 1.78 -8.06 -4.49
C GLY A 144 1.57 -9.15 -3.43
N LYS A 145 2.60 -9.96 -3.15
CA LYS A 145 2.56 -10.99 -2.11
C LYS A 145 2.48 -10.38 -0.71
N LEU A 146 3.27 -9.34 -0.43
CA LEU A 146 3.24 -8.65 0.86
C LEU A 146 1.90 -7.95 1.10
N VAL A 147 1.40 -7.22 0.10
CA VAL A 147 0.07 -6.60 0.15
C VAL A 147 -1.01 -7.64 0.43
N SER A 148 -0.97 -8.77 -0.28
CA SER A 148 -1.94 -9.86 -0.09
C SER A 148 -1.87 -10.44 1.33
N LEU A 149 -0.66 -10.63 1.87
CA LEU A 149 -0.43 -11.10 3.23
C LEU A 149 -1.03 -10.14 4.26
N VAL A 150 -0.67 -8.86 4.20
CA VAL A 150 -1.17 -7.82 5.13
C VAL A 150 -2.70 -7.80 5.13
N LYS A 151 -3.30 -7.76 3.94
CA LYS A 151 -4.76 -7.78 3.80
C LYS A 151 -5.40 -9.06 4.32
N GLN A 152 -4.81 -10.22 4.05
CA GLN A 152 -5.35 -11.51 4.50
C GLN A 152 -5.34 -11.61 6.02
N GLN A 153 -4.26 -11.15 6.68
CA GLN A 153 -4.20 -11.12 8.14
C GLN A 153 -5.21 -10.13 8.72
N ALA A 154 -5.34 -8.93 8.14
CA ALA A 154 -6.34 -7.95 8.58
C ALA A 154 -7.76 -8.52 8.48
N ARG A 155 -8.09 -9.21 7.38
CA ARG A 155 -9.38 -9.90 7.18
C ARG A 155 -9.63 -11.00 8.18
N LYS A 156 -8.66 -11.90 8.36
CA LYS A 156 -8.78 -13.00 9.32
C LYS A 156 -9.13 -12.48 10.71
N MET A 157 -8.39 -11.49 11.19
CA MET A 157 -8.62 -10.91 12.51
C MET A 157 -9.97 -10.17 12.58
N ALA A 158 -10.33 -9.45 11.52
CA ALA A 158 -11.60 -8.74 11.44
C ALA A 158 -12.80 -9.70 11.43
N ASP A 159 -12.71 -10.85 10.76
CA ASP A 159 -13.73 -11.90 10.76
C ASP A 159 -13.87 -12.54 12.14
N GLU A 160 -12.76 -12.89 12.79
CA GLU A 160 -12.73 -13.43 14.16
C GLU A 160 -13.36 -12.46 15.17
N ALA A 161 -13.09 -11.17 15.02
CA ALA A 161 -13.64 -10.11 15.87
C ALA A 161 -15.06 -9.64 15.45
N LYS A 162 -15.61 -10.16 14.35
CA LYS A 162 -16.89 -9.72 13.75
C LYS A 162 -16.92 -8.20 13.51
N ALA A 163 -15.83 -7.66 12.97
CA ALA A 163 -15.73 -6.25 12.63
C ALA A 163 -16.64 -5.89 11.45
N ASN A 164 -17.08 -4.63 11.44
CA ASN A 164 -17.94 -4.12 10.37
C ASN A 164 -17.11 -3.73 9.15
N PHE A 165 -15.92 -3.16 9.37
CA PHE A 165 -15.12 -2.54 8.33
C PHE A 165 -13.65 -2.98 8.33
N ILE A 166 -13.05 -2.96 7.15
CA ILE A 166 -11.59 -2.91 6.97
C ILE A 166 -11.28 -1.66 6.15
N LEU A 167 -10.36 -0.84 6.64
CA LEU A 167 -9.81 0.28 5.88
C LEU A 167 -8.40 -0.09 5.42
N VAL A 168 -8.16 -0.05 4.12
CA VAL A 168 -6.88 -0.42 3.52
C VAL A 168 -6.22 0.83 2.97
N ASP A 169 -5.09 1.23 3.56
CA ASP A 169 -4.21 2.24 2.95
C ASP A 169 -3.45 1.57 1.82
N GLY A 170 -3.90 1.78 0.58
CA GLY A 170 -3.33 1.09 -0.57
C GLY A 170 -1.97 1.66 -0.99
N PRO A 171 -1.16 0.89 -1.72
CA PRO A 171 0.12 1.37 -2.26
C PRO A 171 -0.11 2.40 -3.39
N PRO A 172 0.89 3.25 -3.70
CA PRO A 172 0.79 4.23 -4.78
C PRO A 172 0.95 3.59 -6.17
N GLY A 173 0.39 4.25 -7.18
CA GLY A 173 0.64 3.92 -8.59
C GLY A 173 -0.29 2.84 -9.15
N ILE A 174 0.25 1.92 -9.96
CA ILE A 174 -0.54 0.94 -10.75
C ILE A 174 0.11 -0.44 -10.86
N GLY A 175 1.15 -0.71 -10.06
CA GLY A 175 1.92 -1.96 -10.13
C GLY A 175 1.22 -3.15 -9.48
N CYS A 176 1.92 -4.29 -9.42
CA CYS A 176 1.47 -5.51 -8.74
C CYS A 176 0.96 -5.29 -7.30
N PRO A 177 1.56 -4.40 -6.48
CA PRO A 177 1.03 -4.06 -5.16
C PRO A 177 -0.40 -3.49 -5.21
N VAL A 178 -0.65 -2.57 -6.15
CA VAL A 178 -1.98 -1.95 -6.34
C VAL A 178 -2.98 -2.97 -6.83
N ILE A 179 -2.61 -3.80 -7.82
CA ILE A 179 -3.48 -4.89 -8.31
C ILE A 179 -3.86 -5.83 -7.16
N SER A 180 -2.92 -6.19 -6.30
CA SER A 180 -3.17 -7.08 -5.16
C SER A 180 -4.08 -6.43 -4.11
N SER A 181 -4.00 -5.10 -3.94
CA SER A 181 -4.86 -4.38 -3.02
C SER A 181 -6.32 -4.31 -3.48
N PHE A 182 -6.64 -4.51 -4.76
CA PHE A 182 -8.03 -4.63 -5.23
C PHE A 182 -8.73 -5.93 -4.78
N SER A 183 -7.97 -7.02 -4.57
CA SER A 183 -8.56 -8.33 -4.31
C SER A 183 -9.47 -8.31 -3.09
N GLY A 184 -10.78 -8.55 -3.28
CA GLY A 184 -11.84 -8.56 -2.27
C GLY A 184 -12.22 -7.21 -1.65
N ALA A 185 -11.74 -6.09 -2.19
CA ALA A 185 -12.25 -4.78 -1.82
C ALA A 185 -13.72 -4.65 -2.23
N ASN A 186 -14.56 -4.05 -1.39
CA ASN A 186 -15.96 -3.75 -1.73
C ASN A 186 -16.09 -2.42 -2.45
N MET A 187 -15.21 -1.47 -2.13
CA MET A 187 -15.17 -0.16 -2.77
C MET A 187 -13.75 0.40 -2.79
N VAL A 188 -13.44 1.19 -3.81
CA VAL A 188 -12.25 2.03 -3.87
C VAL A 188 -12.62 3.49 -3.63
N LEU A 189 -11.86 4.15 -2.75
CA LEU A 189 -11.83 5.59 -2.62
C LEU A 189 -10.55 6.11 -3.28
N ALA A 190 -10.68 6.77 -4.42
CA ALA A 190 -9.56 7.43 -5.08
C ALA A 190 -9.39 8.86 -4.55
N VAL A 191 -8.23 9.11 -3.95
CA VAL A 191 -7.80 10.44 -3.48
C VAL A 191 -6.91 11.08 -4.53
N THR A 192 -7.35 12.21 -5.08
CA THR A 192 -6.58 12.98 -6.07
C THR A 192 -6.41 14.43 -5.63
N GLU A 193 -5.42 15.11 -6.20
CA GLU A 193 -5.20 16.55 -6.06
C GLU A 193 -5.42 17.25 -7.40
N PRO A 194 -5.77 18.56 -7.42
CA PRO A 194 -6.09 19.29 -8.65
C PRO A 194 -4.82 19.62 -9.46
N THR A 195 -4.20 18.58 -10.02
CA THR A 195 -3.05 18.64 -10.90
C THR A 195 -3.28 17.76 -12.14
N LYS A 196 -2.58 18.06 -13.25
CA LYS A 196 -2.65 17.23 -14.46
C LYS A 196 -2.22 15.79 -14.21
N SER A 197 -1.18 15.60 -13.39
CA SER A 197 -0.73 14.27 -12.95
C SER A 197 -1.79 13.57 -12.10
N GLY A 198 -2.44 14.29 -11.19
CA GLY A 198 -3.53 13.76 -10.37
C GLY A 198 -4.72 13.25 -11.19
N LEU A 199 -5.08 13.97 -12.27
CA LEU A 199 -6.11 13.51 -13.21
C LEU A 199 -5.66 12.25 -13.98
N HIS A 200 -4.45 12.23 -14.54
CA HIS A 200 -3.95 11.05 -15.25
C HIS A 200 -3.81 9.80 -14.38
N ASP A 201 -3.40 9.96 -13.13
CA ASP A 201 -3.34 8.84 -12.21
C ASP A 201 -4.73 8.38 -11.78
N LEU A 202 -5.67 9.30 -11.56
CA LEU A 202 -7.07 8.97 -11.32
C LEU A 202 -7.65 8.16 -12.49
N GLU A 203 -7.42 8.58 -13.74
CA GLU A 203 -7.84 7.84 -14.94
C GLU A 203 -7.38 6.38 -14.91
N ARG A 204 -6.13 6.15 -14.50
CA ARG A 204 -5.56 4.80 -14.40
C ARG A 204 -6.16 3.98 -13.26
N VAL A 205 -6.35 4.57 -12.09
CA VAL A 205 -7.00 3.90 -10.96
C VAL A 205 -8.44 3.52 -11.33
N VAL A 206 -9.17 4.39 -12.04
CA VAL A 206 -10.51 4.12 -12.56
C VAL A 206 -10.50 2.97 -13.59
N GLN A 207 -9.52 2.93 -14.48
CA GLN A 207 -9.36 1.82 -15.43
C GLN A 207 -9.13 0.49 -14.72
N LEU A 208 -8.27 0.46 -13.70
CA LEU A 208 -8.03 -0.74 -12.89
C LEU A 208 -9.29 -1.17 -12.12
N ALA A 209 -9.97 -0.23 -11.46
CA ALA A 209 -11.20 -0.51 -10.73
C ALA A 209 -12.29 -1.07 -11.66
N THR A 210 -12.42 -0.51 -12.86
CA THR A 210 -13.35 -0.98 -13.88
C THR A 210 -13.00 -2.41 -14.34
N HIS A 211 -11.72 -2.67 -14.58
CA HIS A 211 -11.23 -4.00 -14.98
C HIS A 211 -11.56 -5.06 -13.92
N PHE A 212 -11.32 -4.76 -12.65
CA PHE A 212 -11.62 -5.65 -11.52
C PHE A 212 -13.08 -5.59 -11.06
N LYS A 213 -13.92 -4.76 -11.70
CA LYS A 213 -15.35 -4.56 -11.38
C LYS A 213 -15.58 -4.17 -9.92
N VAL A 214 -14.68 -3.37 -9.36
CA VAL A 214 -14.81 -2.83 -8.00
C VAL A 214 -15.40 -1.42 -8.10
N PRO A 215 -16.51 -1.12 -7.40
CA PRO A 215 -17.06 0.23 -7.32
C PRO A 215 -15.99 1.23 -6.88
N ILE A 216 -15.95 2.40 -7.50
CA ILE A 216 -14.96 3.44 -7.19
C ILE A 216 -15.65 4.79 -7.03
N GLY A 217 -15.27 5.53 -6.00
CA GLY A 217 -15.63 6.94 -5.82
C GLY A 217 -14.40 7.81 -5.62
N VAL A 218 -14.57 9.11 -5.79
CA VAL A 218 -13.48 10.09 -5.88
C VAL A 218 -13.60 11.15 -4.79
N VAL A 219 -12.46 11.57 -4.25
CA VAL A 219 -12.31 12.75 -3.41
C VAL A 219 -11.21 13.63 -3.99
N ILE A 220 -11.50 14.92 -4.09
CA ILE A 220 -10.52 15.93 -4.50
C ILE A 220 -9.95 16.58 -3.25
N ASN A 221 -8.71 16.24 -2.92
CA ASN A 221 -7.95 16.83 -1.83
C ASN A 221 -7.28 18.13 -2.27
N LYS A 222 -7.18 19.10 -1.36
CA LYS A 222 -6.63 20.45 -1.62
C LYS A 222 -7.23 21.11 -2.86
N TRP A 223 -8.54 20.95 -3.06
CA TRP A 223 -9.24 21.32 -4.31
C TRP A 223 -9.09 22.80 -4.69
N ASP A 224 -8.91 23.66 -3.70
CA ASP A 224 -8.81 25.11 -3.82
C ASP A 224 -7.43 25.60 -4.26
N LEU A 225 -6.41 24.72 -4.33
CA LEU A 225 -5.10 25.08 -4.89
C LEU A 225 -5.15 25.35 -6.40
N ASN A 226 -6.05 24.69 -7.11
CA ASN A 226 -6.29 24.92 -8.53
C ASN A 226 -7.75 24.61 -8.89
N PRO A 227 -8.65 25.60 -8.77
CA PRO A 227 -10.08 25.40 -9.03
C PRO A 227 -10.41 24.93 -10.45
N GLU A 228 -9.70 25.43 -11.47
CA GLU A 228 -9.92 25.03 -12.87
C GLU A 228 -9.60 23.53 -13.09
N MET A 229 -8.54 23.04 -12.45
CA MET A 229 -8.20 21.62 -12.51
C MET A 229 -9.15 20.76 -11.67
N SER A 230 -9.67 21.29 -10.55
CA SER A 230 -10.75 20.63 -9.80
C SER A 230 -11.99 20.45 -10.66
N GLU A 231 -12.44 21.49 -11.39
CA GLU A 231 -13.56 21.40 -12.33
C GLU A 231 -13.30 20.34 -13.41
N SER A 232 -12.07 20.28 -13.95
CA SER A 232 -11.70 19.25 -14.93
C SER A 232 -11.81 17.81 -14.38
N ILE A 233 -11.45 17.60 -13.11
CA ILE A 233 -11.59 16.29 -12.45
C ILE A 233 -13.07 15.94 -12.22
N GLU A 234 -13.91 16.93 -11.93
CA GLU A 234 -15.34 16.73 -11.72
C GLU A 234 -16.07 16.41 -13.02
N ASP A 235 -15.74 17.13 -14.10
CA ASP A 235 -16.24 16.84 -15.44
C ASP A 235 -15.85 15.42 -15.87
N PHE A 236 -14.63 14.98 -15.55
CA PHE A 236 -14.19 13.61 -15.75
C PHE A 236 -15.05 12.62 -14.95
N CYS A 237 -15.28 12.88 -13.65
CA CYS A 237 -16.12 12.04 -12.81
C CYS A 237 -17.55 11.94 -13.35
N GLN A 238 -18.16 13.07 -13.75
CA GLN A 238 -19.50 13.11 -14.31
C GLN A 238 -19.58 12.34 -15.63
N THR A 239 -18.62 12.53 -16.53
CA THR A 239 -18.55 11.85 -17.83
C THR A 239 -18.42 10.33 -17.67
N LYS A 240 -17.70 9.88 -16.64
CA LYS A 240 -17.51 8.46 -16.33
C LYS A 240 -18.58 7.87 -15.40
N GLY A 241 -19.51 8.69 -14.90
CA GLY A 241 -20.54 8.27 -13.96
C GLY A 241 -19.98 7.86 -12.58
N LEU A 242 -18.87 8.46 -12.16
CA LEU A 242 -18.22 8.17 -10.88
C LEU A 242 -18.80 9.04 -9.77
N PRO A 243 -19.12 8.48 -8.58
CA PRO A 243 -19.51 9.27 -7.42
C PRO A 243 -18.35 10.13 -6.92
N LEU A 244 -18.57 11.44 -6.86
CA LEU A 244 -17.68 12.39 -6.19
C LEU A 244 -18.19 12.59 -4.75
N PHE A 245 -17.45 12.07 -3.76
CA PHE A 245 -17.87 12.13 -2.35
C PHE A 245 -17.67 13.49 -1.71
N GLY A 246 -16.75 14.30 -2.25
CA GLY A 246 -16.56 15.66 -1.79
C GLY A 246 -15.20 16.24 -2.14
N ARG A 247 -15.03 17.47 -1.67
CA ARG A 247 -13.81 18.27 -1.81
C ARG A 247 -13.25 18.60 -0.43
N ILE A 248 -11.95 18.45 -0.24
CA ILE A 248 -11.24 18.79 1.00
C ILE A 248 -10.38 20.02 0.71
N PRO A 249 -10.61 21.18 1.36
CA PRO A 249 -9.80 22.36 1.11
C PRO A 249 -8.38 22.18 1.65
N PHE A 250 -7.43 22.94 1.12
CA PHE A 250 -6.13 23.10 1.73
C PHE A 250 -6.30 23.78 3.10
N ASP A 251 -5.76 23.14 4.13
CA ASP A 251 -5.92 23.59 5.52
C ASP A 251 -4.62 23.28 6.28
N GLU A 252 -3.97 24.33 6.79
CA GLU A 252 -2.70 24.21 7.52
C GLU A 252 -2.84 23.35 8.79
N GLU A 253 -4.06 23.24 9.34
CA GLU A 253 -4.31 22.41 10.53
C GLU A 253 -4.10 20.92 10.23
N VAL A 254 -4.19 20.49 8.97
CA VAL A 254 -3.81 19.12 8.57
C VAL A 254 -2.30 18.90 8.79
N ILE A 255 -1.47 19.89 8.44
CA ILE A 255 -0.01 19.82 8.62
C ILE A 255 0.32 19.86 10.11
N ASN A 256 -0.30 20.76 10.87
CA ASN A 256 -0.12 20.87 12.31
C ASN A 256 -0.50 19.56 13.03
N ALA A 257 -1.58 18.90 12.60
CA ALA A 257 -1.99 17.60 13.12
C ALA A 257 -0.93 16.51 12.87
N LEU A 258 -0.38 16.45 11.65
CA LEU A 258 0.68 15.50 11.29
C LEU A 258 1.95 15.72 12.14
N ILE A 259 2.38 16.97 12.33
CA ILE A 259 3.51 17.32 13.21
C ILE A 259 3.23 16.86 14.64
N ALA A 260 1.98 17.01 15.11
CA ALA A 260 1.54 16.55 16.42
C ALA A 260 1.29 15.03 16.51
N LYS A 261 1.54 14.26 15.43
CA LYS A 261 1.24 12.82 15.32
C LYS A 261 -0.23 12.50 15.65
N LYS A 262 -1.14 13.31 15.15
CA LYS A 262 -2.59 13.17 15.31
C LYS A 262 -3.27 13.22 13.95
N THR A 263 -4.47 12.66 13.87
CA THR A 263 -5.33 12.92 12.71
C THR A 263 -5.90 14.33 12.81
N VAL A 264 -6.26 14.94 11.67
CA VAL A 264 -6.90 16.27 11.68
C VAL A 264 -8.21 16.27 12.50
N ILE A 265 -8.93 15.14 12.50
CA ILE A 265 -10.16 14.94 13.27
C ILE A 265 -9.90 14.99 14.78
N GLU A 266 -8.80 14.41 15.26
CA GLU A 266 -8.40 14.48 16.68
C GLU A 266 -7.83 15.83 17.07
N PHE A 267 -7.22 16.53 16.12
CA PHE A 267 -6.41 17.70 16.39
C PHE A 267 -7.26 18.95 16.61
N LYS A 268 -8.12 19.28 15.64
CA LYS A 268 -8.91 20.51 15.67
C LYS A 268 -10.12 20.41 14.74
N ASP A 269 -11.24 20.97 15.18
CA ASP A 269 -12.38 21.19 14.29
C ASP A 269 -12.03 22.32 13.31
N CYS A 270 -11.76 21.94 12.06
CA CYS A 270 -11.39 22.82 10.96
C CYS A 270 -12.14 22.44 9.68
N LYS A 271 -11.96 23.22 8.60
CA LYS A 271 -12.70 23.01 7.35
C LYS A 271 -12.36 21.66 6.73
N ALA A 272 -11.09 21.27 6.73
CA ALA A 272 -10.69 19.95 6.23
C ALA A 272 -11.28 18.81 7.07
N ALA A 273 -11.27 18.91 8.40
CA ALA A 273 -11.87 17.91 9.29
C ALA A 273 -13.37 17.72 9.03
N GLN A 274 -14.11 18.82 8.88
CA GLN A 274 -15.54 18.81 8.57
C GLN A 274 -15.83 18.18 7.19
N SER A 275 -15.06 18.55 6.17
CA SER A 275 -15.17 17.94 4.83
C SER A 275 -14.93 16.42 4.89
N ILE A 276 -13.88 15.97 5.60
CA ILE A 276 -13.57 14.54 5.74
C ILE A 276 -14.68 13.80 6.50
N ALA A 277 -15.22 14.40 7.56
CA ALA A 277 -16.35 13.82 8.31
C ALA A 277 -17.60 13.64 7.43
N ASN A 278 -17.92 14.63 6.60
CA ASN A 278 -19.05 14.56 5.66
C ASN A 278 -18.82 13.51 4.57
N ILE A 279 -17.59 13.39 4.06
CA ILE A 279 -17.19 12.35 3.10
C ILE A 279 -17.38 10.96 3.73
N TRP A 280 -16.92 10.75 4.96
CA TRP A 280 -17.08 9.47 5.66
C TRP A 280 -18.55 9.08 5.81
N GLN A 281 -19.43 10.01 6.20
CA GLN A 281 -20.86 9.73 6.34
C GLN A 281 -21.50 9.23 5.04
N GLN A 282 -21.11 9.80 3.89
CA GLN A 282 -21.61 9.35 2.59
C GLN A 282 -21.10 7.95 2.23
N ILE A 283 -19.80 7.70 2.44
CA ILE A 283 -19.19 6.40 2.17
C ILE A 283 -19.79 5.31 3.07
N GLU A 284 -19.91 5.59 4.36
CA GLU A 284 -20.47 4.66 5.35
C GLU A 284 -21.90 4.26 4.99
N LYS A 285 -22.72 5.22 4.57
CA LYS A 285 -24.09 4.96 4.12
C LYS A 285 -24.12 4.00 2.93
N ILE A 286 -23.31 4.22 1.91
CA ILE A 286 -23.26 3.37 0.70
C ILE A 286 -22.78 1.96 1.06
N LEU A 287 -21.69 1.84 1.83
CA LEU A 287 -21.16 0.54 2.24
C LEU A 287 -22.15 -0.25 3.11
N GLN A 288 -23.01 0.43 3.87
CA GLN A 288 -24.06 -0.21 4.67
C GLN A 288 -25.31 -0.57 3.85
N GLU A 289 -25.67 0.23 2.83
CA GLU A 289 -26.85 0.02 1.99
C GLU A 289 -26.74 -1.20 1.08
N GLU A 290 -25.54 -1.60 0.66
CA GLU A 290 -25.28 -2.86 -0.06
C GLU A 290 -25.60 -4.15 0.73
N ASN A 291 -26.15 -4.05 1.95
CA ASN A 291 -26.62 -5.19 2.75
C ASN A 291 -28.13 -5.46 2.63
N LYS A 292 -28.86 -4.71 1.79
CA LYS A 292 -30.30 -4.92 1.49
C LYS A 292 -30.51 -5.40 0.07
#